data_AF-A0A5E4QYI8-F1
#
_entry.id   AF-A0A5E4QYI8-F1
#
_cell.length_a   1.000
_cell.length_b   1.000
_cell.length_c   1.000
_cell.angle_alpha   90.00
_cell.angle_beta   90.00
_cell.angle_gamma   90.00
#
_symmetry.space_group_name_H-M   'P 1'
#
loop_
_entity.id
_entity.type
_entity.pdbx_description
1 polymer ?
#
loop_
_entity_poly.entity_id
_entity_poly.type
_entity_poly.pdbx_seq_one_letter_code
_entity_poly.pdbx_strand_id
1 'polypeptide(L)'
;MNVIKMWTTKTFLTKTKRGNILKIVREHYLRDDLLCGSEACDICPHKDDEYVLDAKPESICALFDFNHYIVLDSNVVLHQIDVLEDDALKNVIVLQTVLEEVKHQNTSIYQRLLEIIGDKKRKFFSFVNEHHKAICTAASWYDKHLSVIGAAGQCPQIVLLTDDENNRKRAQEQGILSCSVKDYIENVNGFPGLVDKLSKNVMPESCTRDALYPAHLTPSQIHGGIRSGILHQGTFHASRDNFLEGSATVSGYEKSILLQGHIGINRAIDGDVVAVEIFPEDQWRKPSDIVLEDKATDDPGDVLDEESILVNTNADDEIQPTGRVVGIIKRKWRQYCGILLASKFPGATRHLFTPAEKRIPRVRIETRQSELLAAQRILVALDSWPRNSRYPLGHFVRALGPIGDKDAENEVILLEHDVPHARFSEAVLSCLPPDDWTIPEEEIKKRVDLRGVCVCSVDPPGCTDIDDALHARPLADKSSEGLNKYEVGVHIADVTHFVRPNTALDQEAASRSTTVYLVGKRIDMVPDLLSSNLCSLRGGEERLAFSSVWEIDENANVLSTKFHKSVIK
;
A
#
# COMPACT_ATOMS: atom_id res chain seq x y z
N MET A 1 -37.35 -1.52 -37.66
CA MET A 1 -36.83 -0.77 -36.49
C MET A 1 -36.66 -1.75 -35.34
N ASN A 2 -35.47 -2.34 -35.21
CA ASN A 2 -35.15 -3.13 -34.02
C ASN A 2 -34.84 -2.15 -32.89
N VAL A 3 -35.69 -2.12 -31.87
CA VAL A 3 -35.40 -1.40 -30.63
C VAL A 3 -34.20 -2.10 -29.99
N ILE A 4 -33.01 -1.51 -30.10
CA ILE A 4 -31.83 -1.97 -29.36
C ILE A 4 -32.22 -1.85 -27.88
N LYS A 5 -32.31 -2.97 -27.17
CA LYS A 5 -32.57 -2.97 -25.73
C LYS A 5 -31.39 -2.30 -25.04
N MET A 6 -31.59 -1.06 -24.57
CA MET A 6 -30.59 -0.26 -23.84
C MET A 6 -30.39 -0.73 -22.38
N TRP A 7 -30.91 -1.91 -22.01
CA TRP A 7 -30.68 -2.52 -20.71
C TRP A 7 -30.83 -4.05 -20.78
N THR A 8 -30.10 -4.74 -19.91
CA THR A 8 -30.15 -6.18 -19.70
C THR A 8 -30.27 -6.49 -18.21
N THR A 9 -30.63 -7.72 -17.85
CA THR A 9 -30.61 -8.17 -16.45
C THR A 9 -29.38 -9.03 -16.18
N LYS A 10 -28.67 -8.73 -15.09
CA LYS A 10 -27.57 -9.56 -14.56
C LYS A 10 -28.10 -10.31 -13.35
N THR A 11 -28.23 -11.63 -13.48
CA THR A 11 -28.65 -12.50 -12.38
C THR A 11 -27.47 -13.27 -11.83
N PHE A 12 -27.26 -13.24 -10.52
CA PHE A 12 -26.22 -14.04 -9.86
C PHE A 12 -26.73 -14.57 -8.51
N LEU A 13 -26.16 -15.69 -8.10
CA LEU A 13 -26.45 -16.32 -6.81
C LEU A 13 -25.40 -15.86 -5.81
N THR A 14 -25.81 -15.38 -4.64
CA THR A 14 -24.90 -15.07 -3.54
C THR A 14 -25.27 -15.87 -2.30
N LYS A 15 -24.25 -16.32 -1.57
CA LYS A 15 -24.45 -17.01 -0.29
C LYS A 15 -24.32 -15.99 0.83
N THR A 16 -25.36 -15.84 1.64
CA THR A 16 -25.34 -14.97 2.83
C THR A 16 -24.41 -15.54 3.89
N LYS A 17 -23.96 -14.70 4.83
CA LYS A 17 -23.16 -15.12 6.00
C LYS A 17 -23.85 -16.21 6.84
N ARG A 18 -25.19 -16.30 6.78
CA ARG A 18 -26.01 -17.33 7.46
C ARG A 18 -26.20 -18.61 6.64
N GLY A 19 -25.59 -18.70 5.45
CA GLY A 19 -25.63 -19.88 4.60
C GLY A 19 -26.76 -19.93 3.57
N ASN A 20 -27.74 -19.01 3.63
CA ASN A 20 -28.83 -18.95 2.66
C ASN A 20 -28.34 -18.49 1.28
N ILE A 21 -28.83 -19.14 0.23
CA ILE A 21 -28.55 -18.77 -1.17
C ILE A 21 -29.62 -17.78 -1.62
N LEU A 22 -29.21 -16.56 -2.00
CA LEU A 22 -30.07 -15.52 -2.55
C LEU A 22 -29.81 -15.38 -4.05
N LYS A 23 -30.88 -15.30 -4.84
CA LYS A 23 -30.81 -14.89 -6.25
C LYS A 23 -30.94 -13.37 -6.31
N ILE A 24 -29.87 -12.70 -6.70
CA ILE A 24 -29.86 -11.25 -6.93
C ILE A 24 -30.07 -11.01 -8.41
N VAL A 25 -31.04 -10.15 -8.74
CA VAL A 25 -31.30 -9.66 -10.09
C VAL A 25 -31.00 -8.17 -10.08
N ARG A 26 -30.09 -7.72 -10.94
CA ARG A 26 -29.78 -6.30 -11.15
C ARG A 26 -30.09 -5.92 -12.59
N GLU A 27 -30.65 -4.73 -12.77
CA GLU A 27 -30.68 -4.07 -14.08
C GLU A 27 -29.27 -3.60 -14.43
N HIS A 28 -28.92 -3.69 -15.70
CA HIS A 28 -27.63 -3.27 -16.24
C HIS A 28 -27.91 -2.48 -17.53
N TYR A 29 -27.66 -1.19 -17.47
CA TYR A 29 -27.92 -0.26 -18.57
C TYR A 29 -26.74 -0.29 -19.54
N LEU A 30 -27.03 -0.25 -20.83
CA LEU A 30 -26.04 -0.30 -21.89
C LEU A 30 -25.99 1.07 -22.56
N ARG A 31 -24.83 1.71 -22.50
CA ARG A 31 -24.60 3.11 -22.91
C ARG A 31 -23.79 3.21 -24.19
N ASP A 32 -24.25 4.00 -25.16
CA ASP A 32 -23.55 4.20 -26.44
C ASP A 32 -22.73 5.50 -26.47
N ASP A 33 -22.78 6.29 -25.39
CA ASP A 33 -22.07 7.54 -25.18
C ASP A 33 -20.75 7.33 -24.40
N LEU A 34 -20.10 6.18 -24.62
CA LEU A 34 -18.84 5.84 -23.98
C LEU A 34 -17.65 6.44 -24.75
N LEU A 35 -16.72 7.02 -24.01
CA LEU A 35 -15.54 7.69 -24.52
C LEU A 35 -14.35 6.72 -24.60
N CYS A 36 -13.58 6.79 -25.69
CA CYS A 36 -12.41 5.91 -25.90
C CYS A 36 -11.12 6.42 -25.25
N GLY A 37 -11.13 7.68 -24.79
CA GLY A 37 -10.02 8.38 -24.13
C GLY A 37 -8.86 8.79 -25.05
N SER A 38 -8.94 8.53 -26.35
CA SER A 38 -7.86 8.75 -27.32
C SER A 38 -7.97 10.09 -28.03
N GLU A 39 -6.87 10.85 -28.02
CA GLU A 39 -6.72 12.07 -28.83
C GLU A 39 -6.73 11.77 -30.34
N ALA A 40 -6.44 10.52 -30.76
CA ALA A 40 -6.54 10.12 -32.16
C ALA A 40 -8.00 9.90 -32.63
N CYS A 41 -9.00 10.06 -31.75
CA CYS A 41 -10.39 9.77 -32.07
C CYS A 41 -11.22 11.02 -32.37
N ASP A 42 -11.70 11.12 -33.61
CA ASP A 42 -12.61 12.18 -34.07
C ASP A 42 -14.10 11.78 -34.00
N ILE A 43 -14.41 10.52 -33.65
CA ILE A 43 -15.78 9.97 -33.64
C ILE A 43 -16.46 10.17 -32.29
N CYS A 44 -15.70 9.98 -31.20
CA CYS A 44 -16.22 10.10 -29.85
C CYS A 44 -16.38 11.58 -29.45
N PRO A 45 -17.48 11.96 -28.77
CA PRO A 45 -17.75 13.35 -28.37
C PRO A 45 -16.94 13.75 -27.13
N HIS A 46 -15.61 13.79 -27.27
CA HIS A 46 -14.68 14.17 -26.22
C HIS A 46 -14.73 15.67 -25.93
N LYS A 47 -14.56 16.04 -24.65
CA LYS A 47 -14.12 17.39 -24.25
C LYS A 47 -12.60 17.41 -24.08
N ASP A 48 -11.98 18.59 -24.19
CA ASP A 48 -10.52 18.75 -24.12
C ASP A 48 -9.88 18.13 -22.86
N ASP A 49 -10.57 18.16 -21.72
CA ASP A 49 -10.10 17.58 -20.45
C ASP A 49 -10.23 16.04 -20.36
N GLU A 50 -10.85 15.39 -21.35
CA GLU A 50 -11.20 13.96 -21.36
C GLU A 50 -10.24 13.12 -22.24
N TYR A 51 -9.29 13.78 -22.93
CA TYR A 51 -8.22 13.11 -23.65
C TYR A 51 -7.10 12.71 -22.70
N VAL A 52 -7.00 11.40 -22.44
CA VAL A 52 -5.97 10.82 -21.55
C VAL A 52 -4.88 10.13 -22.36
N LEU A 53 -5.20 9.50 -23.48
CA LEU A 53 -4.25 8.77 -24.32
C LEU A 53 -3.78 9.66 -25.48
N ASP A 54 -2.49 9.63 -25.77
CA ASP A 54 -1.85 10.45 -26.79
C ASP A 54 -2.23 9.98 -28.20
N ALA A 55 -2.33 10.90 -29.16
CA ALA A 55 -2.68 10.54 -30.55
C ALA A 55 -1.64 9.64 -31.22
N LYS A 56 -0.35 9.77 -30.83
CA LYS A 56 0.79 9.02 -31.38
C LYS A 56 1.69 8.53 -30.24
N PRO A 57 1.34 7.42 -29.57
CA PRO A 57 2.18 6.84 -28.54
C PRO A 57 3.48 6.31 -29.17
N GLU A 58 4.64 6.76 -28.68
CA GLU A 58 5.93 6.21 -29.08
C GLU A 58 6.06 4.77 -28.57
N SER A 59 6.44 3.84 -29.45
CA SER A 59 6.72 2.48 -29.01
C SER A 59 8.07 2.38 -28.32
N ILE A 60 8.07 1.83 -27.13
CA ILE A 60 9.26 1.49 -26.35
C ILE A 60 9.68 0.03 -26.51
N CYS A 61 8.88 -0.81 -27.17
CA CYS A 61 9.07 -2.26 -27.23
C CYS A 61 9.54 -2.70 -28.63
N ALA A 62 10.66 -3.42 -28.70
CA ALA A 62 11.23 -3.92 -29.96
C ALA A 62 10.35 -4.97 -30.67
N LEU A 63 9.45 -5.65 -29.95
CA LEU A 63 8.50 -6.60 -30.54
C LEU A 63 7.42 -5.90 -31.38
N PHE A 64 7.15 -4.63 -31.10
CA PHE A 64 6.09 -3.85 -31.71
C PHE A 64 6.65 -2.51 -32.16
N ASP A 65 7.19 -2.44 -33.38
CA ASP A 65 7.87 -1.26 -33.94
C ASP A 65 6.90 -0.16 -34.44
N PHE A 66 5.64 -0.21 -34.03
CA PHE A 66 4.58 0.71 -34.40
C PHE A 66 3.88 1.30 -33.17
N ASN A 67 3.24 2.46 -33.36
CA ASN A 67 2.47 3.14 -32.32
C ASN A 67 1.35 2.22 -31.82
N HIS A 68 1.29 1.99 -30.51
CA HIS A 68 0.27 1.11 -29.93
C HIS A 68 -0.19 1.56 -28.55
N TYR A 69 -1.42 1.17 -28.21
CA TYR A 69 -1.94 1.20 -26.85
C TYR A 69 -1.88 -0.18 -26.22
N ILE A 70 -1.72 -0.20 -24.90
CA ILE A 70 -1.61 -1.41 -24.11
C ILE A 70 -2.95 -1.67 -23.43
N VAL A 71 -3.55 -2.84 -23.62
CA VAL A 71 -4.72 -3.29 -22.85
C VAL A 71 -4.25 -4.31 -21.82
N LEU A 72 -4.60 -4.10 -20.54
CA LEU A 72 -4.19 -4.98 -19.46
C LEU A 72 -5.24 -6.06 -19.16
N ASP A 73 -4.75 -7.24 -18.80
CA ASP A 73 -5.53 -8.31 -18.16
C ASP A 73 -5.44 -8.22 -16.62
N SER A 74 -6.42 -8.79 -15.91
CA SER A 74 -6.52 -8.81 -14.45
C SER A 74 -5.29 -9.43 -13.80
N ASN A 75 -4.78 -10.54 -14.35
CA ASN A 75 -3.60 -11.22 -13.82
C ASN A 75 -2.32 -10.36 -13.92
N VAL A 76 -2.22 -9.55 -14.98
CA VAL A 76 -1.08 -8.64 -15.16
C VAL A 76 -1.09 -7.58 -14.07
N VAL A 77 -2.25 -6.96 -13.82
CA VAL A 77 -2.40 -5.97 -12.74
C VAL A 77 -2.11 -6.58 -11.37
N LEU A 78 -2.65 -7.77 -11.09
CA LEU A 78 -2.54 -8.41 -9.78
C LEU A 78 -1.10 -8.84 -9.43
N HIS A 79 -0.30 -9.13 -10.44
CA HIS A 79 1.01 -9.73 -10.24
C HIS A 79 2.17 -8.82 -10.64
N GLN A 80 1.95 -7.83 -11.50
CA GLN A 80 3.00 -6.97 -12.05
C GLN A 80 2.70 -5.49 -11.76
N ILE A 81 2.07 -5.17 -10.62
CA ILE A 81 1.74 -3.79 -10.26
C ILE A 81 3.01 -2.91 -10.11
N ASP A 82 4.10 -3.44 -9.56
CA ASP A 82 5.36 -2.70 -9.36
C ASP A 82 6.03 -2.32 -10.69
N VAL A 83 5.78 -3.10 -11.75
CA VAL A 83 6.14 -2.77 -13.13
C VAL A 83 5.23 -1.66 -13.67
N LEU A 84 3.92 -1.77 -13.44
CA LEU A 84 2.94 -0.79 -13.89
C LEU A 84 3.07 0.57 -13.21
N GLU A 85 3.76 0.64 -12.06
CA GLU A 85 4.13 1.86 -11.35
C GLU A 85 5.41 2.52 -11.89
N ASP A 86 6.17 1.86 -12.77
CA ASP A 86 7.32 2.49 -13.40
C ASP A 86 6.89 3.48 -14.50
N ASP A 87 7.53 4.64 -14.60
CA ASP A 87 7.19 5.70 -15.58
C ASP A 87 7.44 5.28 -17.04
N ALA A 88 8.10 4.14 -17.26
CA ALA A 88 8.34 3.59 -18.60
C ALA A 88 7.03 3.32 -19.36
N LEU A 89 6.00 2.76 -18.71
CA LEU A 89 4.76 2.37 -19.37
C LEU A 89 3.77 3.55 -19.41
N LYS A 90 3.36 3.94 -20.62
CA LYS A 90 2.38 5.00 -20.89
C LYS A 90 1.33 4.52 -21.90
N ASN A 91 0.23 5.26 -21.99
CA ASN A 91 -0.85 5.00 -22.94
C ASN A 91 -1.50 3.62 -22.74
N VAL A 92 -1.90 3.38 -21.50
CA VAL A 92 -2.43 2.09 -21.03
C VAL A 92 -3.94 2.19 -20.82
N ILE A 93 -4.68 1.22 -21.34
CA ILE A 93 -6.12 1.08 -21.20
C ILE A 93 -6.41 0.02 -20.15
N VAL A 94 -7.13 0.43 -19.11
CA VAL A 94 -7.60 -0.43 -18.03
C VAL A 94 -9.10 -0.59 -18.16
N LEU A 95 -9.56 -1.83 -18.34
CA LEU A 95 -10.98 -2.12 -18.47
C LEU A 95 -11.69 -2.09 -17.11
N GLN A 96 -12.93 -1.62 -17.08
CA GLN A 96 -13.77 -1.62 -15.87
C GLN A 96 -13.95 -3.03 -15.29
N THR A 97 -14.08 -4.06 -16.13
CA THR A 97 -14.13 -5.45 -15.66
C THR A 97 -12.85 -5.88 -14.94
N VAL A 98 -11.69 -5.40 -15.42
CA VAL A 98 -10.39 -5.65 -14.80
C VAL A 98 -10.30 -4.92 -13.47
N LEU A 99 -10.72 -3.65 -13.40
CA LEU A 99 -10.80 -2.89 -12.14
C LEU A 99 -11.68 -3.58 -11.09
N GLU A 100 -12.86 -4.05 -11.49
CA GLU A 100 -13.78 -4.76 -10.59
C GLU A 100 -13.22 -6.08 -10.08
N GLU A 101 -12.54 -6.84 -10.95
CA GLU A 101 -11.91 -8.10 -10.58
C GLU A 101 -10.74 -7.86 -9.61
N VAL A 102 -9.87 -6.91 -9.92
CA VAL A 102 -8.74 -6.53 -9.05
C VAL A 102 -9.25 -6.06 -7.70
N LYS A 103 -10.31 -5.23 -7.66
CA LYS A 103 -10.96 -4.79 -6.43
C LYS A 103 -11.47 -5.94 -5.55
N HIS A 104 -12.04 -6.97 -6.17
CA HIS A 104 -12.56 -8.13 -5.44
C HIS A 104 -11.45 -9.05 -4.95
N GLN A 105 -10.36 -9.17 -5.71
CA GLN A 105 -9.24 -10.05 -5.36
C GLN A 105 -8.25 -9.39 -4.37
N ASN A 106 -7.86 -8.14 -4.60
CA ASN A 106 -6.90 -7.41 -3.79
C ASN A 106 -7.18 -5.89 -3.77
N THR A 107 -7.79 -5.42 -2.68
CA THR A 107 -8.13 -4.00 -2.49
C THR A 107 -6.90 -3.07 -2.47
N SER A 108 -5.74 -3.54 -1.99
CA SER A 108 -4.52 -2.71 -1.94
C SER A 108 -3.98 -2.44 -3.34
N ILE A 109 -3.92 -3.46 -4.19
CA ILE A 109 -3.50 -3.30 -5.60
C ILE A 109 -4.51 -2.41 -6.35
N TYR A 110 -5.80 -2.55 -6.05
CA TYR A 110 -6.82 -1.67 -6.63
C TYR A 110 -6.60 -0.20 -6.27
N GLN A 111 -6.24 0.12 -5.02
CA GLN A 111 -5.93 1.49 -4.61
C GLN A 111 -4.69 2.04 -5.34
N ARG A 112 -3.60 1.26 -5.38
CA ARG A 112 -2.38 1.60 -6.14
C ARG A 112 -2.69 1.87 -7.62
N LEU A 113 -3.51 1.03 -8.24
CA LEU A 113 -3.92 1.23 -9.63
C LEU A 113 -4.76 2.50 -9.82
N LEU A 114 -5.62 2.87 -8.87
CA LEU A 114 -6.37 4.13 -8.93
C LEU A 114 -5.44 5.34 -8.80
N GLU A 115 -4.37 5.25 -8.01
CA GLU A 115 -3.36 6.32 -7.92
C GLU A 115 -2.65 6.50 -9.28
N ILE A 116 -2.29 5.40 -9.96
CA ILE A 116 -1.71 5.45 -11.31
C ILE A 116 -2.68 6.10 -12.32
N ILE A 117 -3.97 5.72 -12.26
CA ILE A 117 -5.01 6.30 -13.14
C ILE A 117 -5.26 7.78 -12.80
N GLY A 118 -5.15 8.16 -11.53
CA GLY A 118 -5.34 9.53 -11.07
C GLY A 118 -4.24 10.49 -11.54
N ASP A 119 -3.03 9.99 -11.78
CA ASP A 119 -1.94 10.79 -12.34
C ASP A 119 -2.05 10.93 -13.87
N LYS A 120 -2.48 12.12 -14.32
CA LYS A 120 -2.61 12.45 -15.75
C LYS A 120 -1.30 12.30 -16.54
N LYS A 121 -0.13 12.37 -15.91
CA LYS A 121 1.18 12.19 -16.57
C LYS A 121 1.43 10.75 -16.99
N ARG A 122 0.81 9.80 -16.28
CA ARG A 122 0.95 8.35 -16.52
C ARG A 122 0.18 7.89 -17.74
N LYS A 123 -0.86 8.62 -18.15
CA LYS A 123 -1.67 8.33 -19.34
C LYS A 123 -2.36 6.96 -19.25
N PHE A 124 -2.92 6.65 -18.09
CA PHE A 124 -3.73 5.45 -17.84
C PHE A 124 -5.21 5.81 -17.96
N PHE A 125 -5.93 5.15 -18.86
CA PHE A 125 -7.33 5.42 -19.10
C PHE A 125 -8.22 4.28 -18.63
N SER A 126 -9.24 4.60 -17.82
CA SER A 126 -10.25 3.63 -17.41
C SER A 126 -11.39 3.58 -18.44
N PHE A 127 -11.54 2.44 -19.10
CA PHE A 127 -12.59 2.23 -20.09
C PHE A 127 -13.73 1.36 -19.54
N VAL A 128 -14.94 1.91 -19.58
CA VAL A 128 -16.16 1.24 -19.13
C VAL A 128 -16.64 0.24 -20.19
N ASN A 129 -16.15 -0.99 -20.12
CA ASN A 129 -16.42 -2.03 -21.12
C ASN A 129 -17.73 -2.80 -20.90
N GLU A 130 -18.81 -2.13 -20.50
CA GLU A 130 -20.11 -2.76 -20.17
C GLU A 130 -20.70 -3.59 -21.33
N HIS A 131 -20.49 -3.16 -22.57
CA HIS A 131 -20.87 -3.89 -23.78
C HIS A 131 -19.91 -5.04 -24.15
N HIS A 132 -18.67 -4.97 -23.69
CA HIS A 132 -17.56 -5.83 -24.11
C HIS A 132 -17.02 -6.62 -22.91
N LYS A 133 -17.85 -7.52 -22.37
CA LYS A 133 -17.55 -8.28 -21.14
C LYS A 133 -16.22 -9.05 -21.17
N ALA A 134 -15.77 -9.48 -22.34
CA ALA A 134 -14.49 -10.17 -22.49
C ALA A 134 -13.41 -9.18 -22.93
N ILE A 135 -12.22 -9.31 -22.32
CA ILE A 135 -11.06 -8.46 -22.57
C ILE A 135 -10.70 -8.45 -24.07
N CYS A 136 -10.64 -9.62 -24.71
CA CYS A 136 -10.41 -9.73 -26.15
C CYS A 136 -11.48 -9.02 -26.98
N THR A 137 -12.74 -9.03 -26.55
CA THR A 137 -13.81 -8.31 -27.27
C THR A 137 -13.64 -6.79 -27.16
N ALA A 138 -13.23 -6.29 -25.99
CA ALA A 138 -12.92 -4.87 -25.82
C ALA A 138 -11.70 -4.45 -26.66
N ALA A 139 -10.63 -5.26 -26.65
CA ALA A 139 -9.46 -5.02 -27.49
C ALA A 139 -9.79 -5.04 -28.99
N SER A 140 -10.61 -5.99 -29.45
CA SER A 140 -11.09 -6.03 -30.84
C SER A 140 -11.97 -4.82 -31.19
N TRP A 141 -12.76 -4.32 -30.24
CA TRP A 141 -13.55 -3.11 -30.46
C TRP A 141 -12.65 -1.90 -30.64
N TYR A 142 -11.64 -1.71 -29.79
CA TYR A 142 -10.67 -0.62 -29.93
C TYR A 142 -9.91 -0.70 -31.26
N ASP A 143 -9.44 -1.89 -31.62
CA ASP A 143 -8.72 -2.10 -32.88
C ASP A 143 -9.58 -1.70 -34.09
N LYS A 144 -10.85 -2.12 -34.12
CA LYS A 144 -11.80 -1.72 -35.18
C LYS A 144 -12.16 -0.24 -35.12
N HIS A 145 -12.40 0.29 -33.92
CA HIS A 145 -12.80 1.68 -33.71
C HIS A 145 -11.72 2.65 -34.21
N LEU A 146 -10.46 2.39 -33.88
CA LEU A 146 -9.32 3.19 -34.31
C LEU A 146 -8.97 2.95 -35.79
N SER A 147 -9.15 1.72 -36.30
CA SER A 147 -8.93 1.41 -37.72
C SER A 147 -9.90 2.14 -38.66
N VAL A 148 -11.15 2.38 -38.23
CA VAL A 148 -12.16 3.12 -39.02
C VAL A 148 -11.77 4.60 -39.19
N ILE A 149 -11.00 5.15 -38.25
CA ILE A 149 -10.56 6.55 -38.25
C ILE A 149 -9.31 6.72 -39.13
N GLY A 150 -8.52 5.66 -39.28
CA GLY A 150 -7.24 5.64 -40.00
C GLY A 150 -7.34 5.57 -41.52
N ALA A 151 -7.89 6.60 -42.18
CA ALA A 151 -7.71 6.76 -43.64
C ALA A 151 -6.28 7.24 -44.02
N ALA A 152 -5.43 7.57 -43.04
CA ALA A 152 -4.08 8.14 -43.24
C ALA A 152 -2.97 7.42 -42.44
N GLY A 153 -3.11 6.12 -42.13
CA GLY A 153 -1.98 5.26 -41.73
C GLY A 153 -1.21 5.63 -40.45
N GLN A 154 -1.79 6.40 -39.53
CA GLN A 154 -1.10 6.88 -38.31
C GLN A 154 -1.92 6.67 -37.01
N CYS A 155 -2.83 5.70 -36.98
CA CYS A 155 -3.59 5.38 -35.76
C CYS A 155 -2.87 4.30 -34.94
N PRO A 156 -2.90 4.37 -33.60
CA PRO A 156 -2.28 3.38 -32.74
C PRO A 156 -3.00 2.03 -32.81
N GLN A 157 -2.23 0.95 -32.85
CA GLN A 157 -2.75 -0.43 -32.77
C GLN A 157 -2.95 -0.87 -31.31
N ILE A 158 -3.63 -2.00 -31.09
CA ILE A 158 -3.89 -2.53 -29.75
C ILE A 158 -3.04 -3.76 -29.47
N VAL A 159 -2.31 -3.72 -28.35
CA VAL A 159 -1.56 -4.87 -27.82
C VAL A 159 -2.17 -5.30 -26.48
N LEU A 160 -2.63 -6.56 -26.41
CA LEU A 160 -3.13 -7.17 -25.18
C LEU A 160 -1.99 -7.81 -24.39
N LEU A 161 -1.74 -7.32 -23.18
CA LEU A 161 -0.84 -7.96 -22.23
C LEU A 161 -1.61 -8.94 -21.36
N THR A 162 -1.30 -10.23 -21.49
CA THR A 162 -1.91 -11.28 -20.70
C THR A 162 -0.95 -12.43 -20.45
N ASP A 163 -0.85 -12.82 -19.18
CA ASP A 163 -0.07 -13.98 -18.76
C ASP A 163 -0.87 -15.30 -18.88
N ASP A 164 -2.20 -15.23 -19.13
CA ASP A 164 -3.05 -16.40 -19.36
C ASP A 164 -2.91 -16.92 -20.80
N GLU A 165 -2.43 -18.16 -20.94
CA GLU A 165 -2.30 -18.84 -22.23
C GLU A 165 -3.62 -18.95 -23.01
N ASN A 166 -4.74 -19.12 -22.32
CA ASN A 166 -6.04 -19.23 -22.98
C ASN A 166 -6.48 -17.90 -23.57
N ASN A 167 -6.24 -16.79 -22.86
CA ASN A 167 -6.51 -15.46 -23.37
C ASN A 167 -5.61 -15.11 -24.56
N ARG A 168 -4.32 -15.50 -24.53
CA ARG A 168 -3.42 -15.36 -25.70
C ARG A 168 -3.92 -16.11 -26.92
N LYS A 169 -4.31 -17.38 -26.77
CA LYS A 169 -4.86 -18.18 -27.89
C LYS A 169 -6.13 -17.54 -28.48
N ARG A 170 -7.05 -17.09 -27.63
CA ARG A 170 -8.29 -16.42 -28.07
C ARG A 170 -8.03 -15.08 -28.75
N ALA A 171 -7.04 -14.33 -28.30
CA ALA A 171 -6.63 -13.08 -28.93
C ALA A 171 -6.07 -13.33 -30.33
N GLN A 172 -5.20 -14.33 -30.48
CA GLN A 172 -4.66 -14.75 -31.78
C GLN A 172 -5.75 -15.20 -32.77
N GLU A 173 -6.74 -15.97 -32.31
CA GLU A 173 -7.91 -16.38 -33.12
C GLU A 173 -8.74 -15.18 -33.62
N GLN A 174 -8.74 -14.07 -32.86
CA GLN A 174 -9.46 -12.84 -33.20
C GLN A 174 -8.61 -11.82 -33.97
N GLY A 175 -7.35 -12.16 -34.29
CA GLY A 175 -6.42 -11.28 -34.98
C GLY A 175 -5.87 -10.13 -34.12
N ILE A 176 -5.99 -10.23 -32.79
CA ILE A 176 -5.51 -9.21 -31.85
C ILE A 176 -4.07 -9.54 -31.47
N LEU A 177 -3.20 -8.53 -31.48
CA LEU A 177 -1.83 -8.69 -31.03
C LEU A 177 -1.81 -8.91 -29.51
N SER A 178 -1.15 -9.98 -29.08
CA SER A 178 -1.04 -10.31 -27.65
C SER A 178 0.32 -10.90 -27.32
N CYS A 179 0.85 -10.58 -26.15
CA CYS A 179 2.07 -11.19 -25.62
C CYS A 179 1.98 -11.33 -24.10
N SER A 180 2.90 -12.11 -23.52
CA SER A 180 3.07 -12.12 -22.06
C SER A 180 3.71 -10.80 -21.59
N VAL A 181 3.54 -10.47 -20.32
CA VAL A 181 4.17 -9.27 -19.74
C VAL A 181 5.68 -9.41 -19.75
N LYS A 182 6.17 -10.62 -19.47
CA LYS A 182 7.59 -10.95 -19.51
C LYS A 182 8.18 -10.68 -20.90
N ASP A 183 7.56 -11.21 -21.96
CA ASP A 183 8.07 -11.04 -23.32
C ASP A 183 8.04 -9.57 -23.73
N TYR A 184 7.00 -8.82 -23.34
CA TYR A 184 6.92 -7.39 -23.62
C TYR A 184 8.09 -6.65 -22.99
N ILE A 185 8.35 -6.90 -21.69
CA ILE A 185 9.32 -6.15 -20.89
C ILE A 185 10.77 -6.53 -21.19
N GLU A 186 11.05 -7.80 -21.48
CA GLU A 186 12.38 -8.22 -21.91
C GLU A 186 12.82 -7.55 -23.24
N ASN A 187 11.86 -7.03 -24.01
CA ASN A 187 12.09 -6.35 -25.28
C ASN A 187 11.87 -4.83 -25.20
N VAL A 188 11.71 -4.25 -24.01
CA VAL A 188 11.64 -2.79 -23.82
C VAL A 188 13.04 -2.18 -23.95
N ASN A 189 13.17 -1.19 -24.82
CA ASN A 189 14.40 -0.43 -25.02
C ASN A 189 14.44 0.79 -24.09
N GLY A 190 15.64 1.15 -23.63
CA GLY A 190 15.86 2.35 -22.81
C GLY A 190 15.66 2.16 -21.30
N PHE A 191 15.06 1.06 -20.86
CA PHE A 191 14.75 0.79 -19.44
C PHE A 191 15.28 -0.58 -18.97
N PRO A 192 16.62 -0.77 -18.86
CA PRO A 192 17.20 -2.08 -18.53
C PRO A 192 16.83 -2.60 -17.13
N GLY A 193 16.46 -1.70 -16.20
CA GLY A 193 16.04 -2.06 -14.84
C GLY A 193 14.59 -2.55 -14.72
N LEU A 194 13.78 -2.44 -15.78
CA LEU A 194 12.36 -2.83 -15.73
C LEU A 194 12.19 -4.35 -15.60
N VAL A 195 13.12 -5.12 -16.17
CA VAL A 195 13.14 -6.59 -16.10
C VAL A 195 13.32 -7.08 -14.66
N ASP A 196 14.09 -6.36 -13.85
CA ASP A 196 14.34 -6.71 -12.45
C ASP A 196 13.09 -6.50 -11.56
N LYS A 197 12.09 -5.75 -12.06
CA LYS A 197 10.79 -5.53 -11.41
C LYS A 197 9.74 -6.60 -11.72
N LEU A 198 10.03 -7.56 -12.60
CA LEU A 198 9.10 -8.63 -12.94
C LEU A 198 8.94 -9.62 -11.79
N SER A 199 7.70 -9.81 -11.31
CA SER A 199 7.39 -10.83 -10.32
C SER A 199 7.39 -12.24 -10.91
N LYS A 200 7.76 -13.23 -10.08
CA LYS A 200 7.81 -14.64 -10.45
C LYS A 200 6.74 -15.45 -9.72
N ASN A 201 5.60 -15.61 -10.36
CA ASN A 201 4.59 -16.57 -9.92
C ASN A 201 4.93 -17.97 -10.42
N VAL A 202 5.50 -18.79 -9.54
CA VAL A 202 5.65 -20.22 -9.80
C VAL A 202 4.32 -20.90 -9.46
N MET A 203 3.71 -21.57 -10.45
CA MET A 203 2.52 -22.38 -10.23
C MET A 203 2.80 -23.46 -9.16
N PRO A 204 1.93 -23.65 -8.14
CA PRO A 204 2.19 -24.57 -7.03
C PRO A 204 2.36 -26.04 -7.44
N GLU A 205 1.80 -26.44 -8.58
CA GLU A 205 1.58 -27.84 -8.96
C GLU A 205 2.67 -28.46 -9.83
N SER A 206 3.63 -27.69 -10.36
CA SER A 206 4.62 -28.22 -11.31
C SER A 206 5.88 -28.83 -10.67
N CYS A 207 5.87 -29.12 -9.37
CA CYS A 207 7.08 -29.52 -8.64
C CYS A 207 7.36 -31.03 -8.77
N THR A 208 8.38 -31.38 -9.57
CA THR A 208 8.91 -32.74 -9.77
C THR A 208 10.09 -33.12 -8.86
N ARG A 209 10.55 -32.21 -7.99
CA ARG A 209 11.65 -32.42 -7.02
C ARG A 209 11.13 -32.68 -5.60
N ASP A 210 11.97 -33.31 -4.77
CA ASP A 210 11.69 -33.53 -3.33
C ASP A 210 11.36 -32.20 -2.64
N ALA A 211 10.18 -32.13 -2.03
CA ALA A 211 9.67 -30.90 -1.43
C ALA A 211 10.21 -30.73 0.00
N LEU A 212 10.88 -29.60 0.26
CA LEU A 212 11.38 -29.23 1.59
C LEU A 212 10.28 -28.97 2.60
N TYR A 213 9.17 -28.39 2.15
CA TYR A 213 8.06 -28.03 3.03
C TYR A 213 6.79 -28.85 2.73
N PRO A 214 5.96 -29.11 3.76
CA PRO A 214 4.65 -29.72 3.56
C PRO A 214 3.71 -28.83 2.74
N ALA A 215 2.78 -29.46 2.02
CA ALA A 215 1.75 -28.76 1.28
C ALA A 215 0.77 -28.07 2.24
N HIS A 216 0.27 -26.90 1.86
CA HIS A 216 -0.79 -26.23 2.60
C HIS A 216 -2.13 -26.89 2.30
N LEU A 217 -3.01 -26.98 3.30
CA LEU A 217 -4.37 -27.45 3.12
C LEU A 217 -5.17 -26.48 2.23
N THR A 218 -6.17 -27.01 1.51
CA THR A 218 -7.06 -26.17 0.70
C THR A 218 -7.91 -25.25 1.59
N PRO A 219 -8.36 -24.09 1.08
CA PRO A 219 -9.22 -23.18 1.85
C PRO A 219 -10.48 -23.86 2.41
N SER A 220 -11.07 -24.80 1.66
CA SER A 220 -12.23 -25.57 2.10
C SER A 220 -11.92 -26.49 3.29
N GLN A 221 -10.75 -27.13 3.28
CA GLN A 221 -10.29 -27.98 4.38
C GLN A 221 -9.96 -27.14 5.62
N ILE A 222 -9.30 -26.00 5.45
CA ILE A 222 -9.00 -25.07 6.55
C ILE A 222 -10.29 -24.58 7.21
N HIS A 223 -11.24 -24.07 6.43
CA HIS A 223 -12.54 -23.62 6.97
C HIS A 223 -13.38 -24.77 7.56
N GLY A 224 -13.23 -25.99 7.05
CA GLY A 224 -13.82 -27.19 7.64
C GLY A 224 -13.23 -27.49 9.02
N GLY A 225 -11.89 -27.54 9.11
CA GLY A 225 -11.14 -27.82 10.33
C GLY A 225 -11.32 -26.78 11.42
N ILE A 226 -11.43 -25.50 11.06
CA ILE A 226 -11.74 -24.41 12.01
C ILE A 226 -13.15 -24.57 12.59
N ARG A 227 -14.14 -24.92 11.74
CA ARG A 227 -15.52 -25.13 12.21
C ARG A 227 -15.67 -26.37 13.09
N SER A 228 -14.88 -27.41 12.84
CA SER A 228 -14.86 -28.61 13.67
C SER A 228 -14.00 -28.46 14.94
N GLY A 229 -13.30 -27.33 15.12
CA GLY A 229 -12.41 -27.09 16.25
C GLY A 229 -11.10 -27.90 16.22
N ILE A 230 -10.75 -28.49 15.08
CA ILE A 230 -9.51 -29.26 14.89
C ILE A 230 -8.35 -28.32 14.56
N LEU A 231 -8.63 -27.27 13.79
CA LEU A 231 -7.65 -26.24 13.42
C LEU A 231 -8.02 -24.93 14.09
N HIS A 232 -7.00 -24.15 14.40
CA HIS A 232 -7.18 -22.85 15.03
C HIS A 232 -6.58 -21.75 14.17
N GLN A 233 -7.33 -20.67 14.01
CA GLN A 233 -6.85 -19.47 13.34
C GLN A 233 -6.08 -18.60 14.33
N GLY A 234 -4.90 -18.14 13.94
CA GLY A 234 -4.08 -17.23 14.74
C GLY A 234 -3.22 -16.30 13.90
N THR A 235 -2.55 -15.35 14.56
CA THR A 235 -1.55 -14.48 13.95
C THR A 235 -0.17 -15.01 14.26
N PHE A 236 0.66 -15.21 13.23
CA PHE A 236 2.04 -15.66 13.38
C PHE A 236 2.97 -14.51 13.76
N HIS A 237 3.85 -14.76 14.72
CA HIS A 237 4.88 -13.85 15.20
C HIS A 237 6.23 -14.56 15.13
N ALA A 238 7.12 -14.09 14.26
CA ALA A 238 8.46 -14.65 14.16
C ALA A 238 9.34 -14.15 15.31
N SER A 239 10.22 -15.01 15.84
CA SER A 239 11.23 -14.56 16.80
C SER A 239 12.25 -13.67 16.10
N ARG A 240 12.71 -12.63 16.80
CA ARG A 240 13.76 -11.74 16.31
C ARG A 240 15.15 -12.38 16.45
N ASP A 241 15.28 -13.31 17.40
CA ASP A 241 16.55 -13.88 17.82
C ASP A 241 16.75 -15.31 17.29
N ASN A 242 15.68 -15.97 16.82
CA ASN A 242 15.74 -17.33 16.29
C ASN A 242 14.82 -17.51 15.08
N PHE A 243 15.39 -17.60 13.88
CA PHE A 243 14.62 -17.76 12.64
C PHE A 243 13.89 -19.11 12.51
N LEU A 244 14.25 -20.11 13.32
CA LEU A 244 13.58 -21.41 13.39
C LEU A 244 12.46 -21.45 14.43
N GLU A 245 12.22 -20.35 15.13
CA GLU A 245 11.20 -20.29 16.17
C GLU A 245 10.25 -19.11 15.94
N GLY A 246 8.97 -19.37 16.20
CA GLY A 246 7.94 -18.35 16.21
C GLY A 246 6.80 -18.76 17.13
N SER A 247 5.85 -17.87 17.30
CA SER A 247 4.65 -18.13 18.08
C SER A 247 3.40 -17.72 17.31
N ALA A 248 2.29 -18.37 17.61
CA ALA A 248 0.99 -17.99 17.08
C ALA A 248 0.04 -17.58 18.20
N THR A 249 -0.49 -16.37 18.10
CA THR A 249 -1.55 -15.90 19.00
C THR A 249 -2.89 -16.38 18.47
N VAL A 250 -3.52 -17.30 19.19
CA VAL A 250 -4.77 -17.97 18.81
C VAL A 250 -5.88 -17.50 19.75
N SER A 251 -7.03 -17.11 19.19
CA SER A 251 -8.19 -16.71 20.00
C SER A 251 -8.71 -17.90 20.82
N GLY A 252 -8.84 -17.70 22.14
CA GLY A 252 -9.32 -18.72 23.07
C GLY A 252 -8.21 -19.46 23.84
N TYR A 253 -6.94 -19.18 23.53
CA TYR A 253 -5.79 -19.65 24.32
C TYR A 253 -5.15 -18.47 25.04
N GLU A 254 -4.83 -18.62 26.33
CA GLU A 254 -4.15 -17.58 27.12
C GLU A 254 -2.66 -17.49 26.78
N LYS A 255 -2.01 -18.64 26.57
CA LYS A 255 -0.60 -18.74 26.15
C LYS A 255 -0.52 -18.83 24.62
N SER A 256 0.51 -18.20 24.04
CA SER A 256 0.81 -18.34 22.61
C SER A 256 1.24 -19.75 22.27
N ILE A 257 0.92 -20.21 21.06
CA ILE A 257 1.30 -21.53 20.57
C ILE A 257 2.71 -21.43 19.98
N LEU A 258 3.66 -22.20 20.51
CA LEU A 258 5.02 -22.30 20.02
C LEU A 258 5.07 -23.07 18.69
N LEU A 259 5.82 -22.53 17.73
CA LEU A 259 6.04 -23.09 16.40
C LEU A 259 7.55 -23.20 16.17
N GLN A 260 8.05 -24.42 16.01
CA GLN A 260 9.48 -24.70 15.91
C GLN A 260 9.85 -25.42 14.60
N GLY A 261 11.02 -25.08 14.07
CA GLY A 261 11.59 -25.63 12.86
C GLY A 261 10.92 -25.13 11.58
N HIS A 262 11.54 -25.44 10.44
CA HIS A 262 11.03 -25.05 9.13
C HIS A 262 9.68 -25.69 8.83
N ILE A 263 9.47 -26.93 9.29
CA ILE A 263 8.21 -27.66 9.14
C ILE A 263 7.10 -27.08 10.03
N GLY A 264 7.42 -26.65 11.26
CA GLY A 264 6.43 -26.07 12.18
C GLY A 264 5.95 -24.69 11.73
N ILE A 265 6.86 -23.84 11.26
CA ILE A 265 6.54 -22.50 10.74
C ILE A 265 5.90 -22.57 9.34
N ASN A 266 6.32 -23.54 8.52
CA ASN A 266 5.75 -23.85 7.20
C ASN A 266 5.50 -22.64 6.29
N ARG A 267 6.57 -21.92 5.95
CA ARG A 267 6.55 -20.76 5.02
C ARG A 267 5.65 -19.61 5.48
N ALA A 268 5.37 -19.48 6.77
CA ALA A 268 4.72 -18.30 7.35
C ALA A 268 5.73 -17.14 7.51
N ILE A 269 5.23 -15.90 7.40
CA ILE A 269 6.00 -14.67 7.60
C ILE A 269 5.35 -13.86 8.73
N ASP A 270 6.15 -13.08 9.46
CA ASP A 270 5.69 -12.27 10.60
C ASP A 270 4.42 -11.46 10.25
N GLY A 271 3.39 -11.59 11.09
CA GLY A 271 2.09 -10.95 10.91
C GLY A 271 1.10 -11.69 10.00
N ASP A 272 1.48 -12.81 9.39
CA ASP A 272 0.56 -13.64 8.61
C ASP A 272 -0.57 -14.20 9.50
N VAL A 273 -1.77 -14.31 8.93
CA VAL A 273 -2.89 -15.05 9.55
C VAL A 273 -2.81 -16.51 9.09
N VAL A 274 -2.57 -17.40 10.05
CA VAL A 274 -2.25 -18.81 9.82
C VAL A 274 -3.31 -19.74 10.41
N ALA A 275 -3.45 -20.92 9.80
CA ALA A 275 -4.17 -22.04 10.36
C ALA A 275 -3.17 -22.97 11.07
N VAL A 276 -3.34 -23.16 12.36
CA VAL A 276 -2.46 -23.94 13.23
C VAL A 276 -3.16 -25.22 13.66
N GLU A 277 -2.43 -26.34 13.56
CA GLU A 277 -2.76 -27.60 14.22
C GLU A 277 -1.95 -27.67 15.51
N ILE A 278 -2.63 -27.74 16.65
CA ILE A 278 -1.99 -27.83 17.97
C ILE A 278 -1.73 -29.31 18.27
N PHE A 279 -0.51 -29.63 18.71
CA PHE A 279 -0.15 -30.99 19.08
C PHE A 279 -0.73 -31.38 20.44
N PRO A 280 -0.87 -32.69 20.72
CA PRO A 280 -1.26 -33.12 22.06
C PRO A 280 -0.17 -32.78 23.09
N GLU A 281 -0.56 -32.71 24.36
CA GLU A 281 0.27 -32.20 25.47
C GLU A 281 1.59 -32.97 25.65
N ASP A 282 1.65 -34.23 25.22
CA ASP A 282 2.86 -35.06 25.25
C ASP A 282 3.96 -34.59 24.28
N GLN A 283 3.60 -33.79 23.28
CA GLN A 283 4.50 -33.25 22.26
C GLN A 283 4.80 -31.76 22.45
N TRP A 284 4.33 -31.17 23.55
CA TRP A 284 4.61 -29.79 23.88
C TRP A 284 6.08 -29.61 24.26
N ARG A 285 6.65 -28.50 23.81
CA ARG A 285 8.07 -28.19 23.92
C ARG A 285 8.27 -26.91 24.71
N LYS A 286 9.52 -26.66 25.05
CA LYS A 286 9.99 -25.42 25.66
C LYS A 286 10.56 -24.51 24.56
N PRO A 287 10.45 -23.18 24.72
CA PRO A 287 11.20 -22.24 23.90
C PRO A 287 12.70 -22.53 23.96
N SER A 288 13.42 -22.19 22.89
CA SER A 288 14.88 -22.38 22.84
C SER A 288 15.60 -21.13 23.36
N ASP A 289 16.58 -21.29 24.25
CA ASP A 289 17.45 -20.18 24.73
C ASP A 289 18.52 -19.76 23.71
N ILE A 290 18.43 -20.26 22.47
CA ILE A 290 19.48 -20.15 21.46
C ILE A 290 19.17 -18.98 20.54
N VAL A 291 20.11 -18.06 20.43
CA VAL A 291 20.11 -17.03 19.39
C VAL A 291 20.67 -17.65 18.11
N LEU A 292 19.81 -17.81 17.11
CA LEU A 292 20.15 -18.31 15.78
C LEU A 292 19.95 -17.21 14.75
N GLU A 293 21.06 -16.83 14.11
CA GLU A 293 21.04 -15.98 12.92
C GLU A 293 21.26 -16.86 11.68
N ASP A 294 20.43 -16.69 10.65
CA ASP A 294 20.61 -17.35 9.36
C ASP A 294 21.95 -16.87 8.77
N LYS A 295 23.03 -17.65 8.91
CA LYS A 295 24.33 -17.30 8.32
C LYS A 295 24.25 -17.60 6.83
N ALA A 296 24.58 -16.61 5.98
CA ALA A 296 24.59 -16.84 4.54
C ALA A 296 25.68 -17.88 4.24
N THR A 297 25.27 -19.08 3.82
CA THR A 297 26.20 -20.02 3.19
C THR A 297 26.56 -19.48 1.81
N ASP A 298 27.80 -19.70 1.37
CA ASP A 298 28.30 -19.22 0.07
C ASP A 298 27.53 -19.81 -1.14
N ASP A 299 26.71 -20.84 -0.91
CA ASP A 299 25.82 -21.45 -1.89
C ASP A 299 24.35 -21.14 -1.56
N PRO A 300 23.58 -20.50 -2.48
CA PRO A 300 22.13 -20.26 -2.33
C PRO A 300 21.28 -21.53 -2.55
N GLY A 301 21.85 -22.70 -2.24
CA GLY A 301 21.21 -24.01 -2.34
C GLY A 301 20.04 -24.18 -1.37
N ASP A 302 19.21 -25.18 -1.64
CA ASP A 302 17.98 -25.47 -0.90
C ASP A 302 18.20 -26.63 0.08
N VAL A 303 19.13 -26.48 1.04
CA VAL A 303 19.43 -27.50 2.06
C VAL A 303 19.02 -27.01 3.46
N LEU A 304 18.38 -27.87 4.24
CA LEU A 304 17.88 -27.59 5.60
C LEU A 304 18.70 -28.36 6.66
N ASP A 305 20.00 -28.11 6.77
CA ASP A 305 20.88 -28.88 7.67
C ASP A 305 20.87 -28.41 9.15
N GLU A 306 20.12 -27.35 9.47
CA GLU A 306 20.22 -26.64 10.76
C GLU A 306 19.15 -27.05 11.80
N GLU A 307 18.24 -27.98 11.49
CA GLU A 307 17.19 -28.41 12.44
C GLU A 307 17.74 -29.17 13.67
N SER A 308 18.95 -29.72 13.58
CA SER A 308 19.61 -30.42 14.69
C SER A 308 20.08 -29.48 15.82
N ILE A 309 20.04 -28.16 15.60
CA ILE A 309 20.58 -27.14 16.51
C ILE A 309 19.59 -26.75 17.63
N LEU A 310 18.29 -27.04 17.47
CA LEU A 310 17.25 -26.72 18.47
C LEU A 310 17.33 -27.58 19.74
N VAL A 311 18.34 -28.43 19.88
CA VAL A 311 18.53 -29.37 21.00
C VAL A 311 19.54 -28.78 22.01
N ASN A 312 19.14 -27.75 22.74
CA ASN A 312 19.75 -27.40 24.02
C ASN A 312 18.77 -26.56 24.85
N THR A 313 18.14 -27.19 25.84
CA THR A 313 17.19 -26.55 26.76
C THR A 313 17.70 -26.60 28.19
N ASN A 314 17.62 -25.47 28.91
CA ASN A 314 17.77 -25.43 30.35
C ASN A 314 16.56 -26.08 31.05
N ALA A 315 16.74 -26.56 32.29
CA ALA A 315 15.75 -27.36 33.01
C ALA A 315 14.52 -26.55 33.50
N ASP A 316 14.63 -25.22 33.60
CA ASP A 316 13.70 -24.36 34.37
C ASP A 316 12.49 -23.78 33.59
N ASP A 317 12.44 -23.85 32.26
CA ASP A 317 11.32 -23.24 31.53
C ASP A 317 10.03 -24.08 31.55
N GLU A 318 8.88 -23.39 31.63
CA GLU A 318 7.57 -24.03 31.52
C GLU A 318 7.33 -24.57 30.11
N ILE A 319 6.78 -25.79 30.03
CA ILE A 319 6.32 -26.39 28.78
C ILE A 319 5.20 -25.52 28.18
N GLN A 320 5.30 -25.20 26.89
CA GLN A 320 4.33 -24.37 26.18
C GLN A 320 3.56 -25.17 25.12
N PRO A 321 2.28 -24.83 24.88
CA PRO A 321 1.51 -25.41 23.79
C PRO A 321 2.25 -25.31 22.47
N THR A 322 2.50 -26.44 21.82
CA THR A 322 3.28 -26.49 20.57
C THR A 322 2.40 -26.96 19.42
N GLY A 323 2.63 -26.43 18.22
CA GLY A 323 1.87 -26.83 17.04
C GLY A 323 2.65 -26.66 15.75
N ARG A 324 1.92 -26.74 14.64
CA ARG A 324 2.44 -26.46 13.30
C ARG A 324 1.45 -25.69 12.44
N VAL A 325 1.97 -24.88 11.54
CA VAL A 325 1.19 -24.20 10.51
C VAL A 325 0.84 -25.19 9.39
N VAL A 326 -0.45 -25.38 9.14
CA VAL A 326 -0.96 -26.28 8.08
C VAL A 326 -1.45 -25.52 6.84
N GLY A 327 -1.57 -24.20 6.95
CA GLY A 327 -1.98 -23.34 5.83
C GLY A 327 -2.01 -21.88 6.23
N ILE A 328 -2.09 -21.02 5.23
CA ILE A 328 -2.04 -19.57 5.42
C ILE A 328 -3.35 -18.99 4.89
N ILE A 329 -4.08 -18.33 5.78
CA ILE A 329 -5.41 -17.80 5.51
C ILE A 329 -5.29 -16.42 4.86
N LYS A 330 -4.38 -15.58 5.36
CA LYS A 330 -4.12 -14.25 4.82
C LYS A 330 -2.64 -13.91 4.96
N ARG A 331 -1.99 -13.63 3.84
CA ARG A 331 -0.62 -13.09 3.79
C ARG A 331 -0.62 -11.61 4.19
N LYS A 332 0.39 -11.19 4.93
CA LYS A 332 0.64 -9.78 5.29
C LYS A 332 1.96 -9.28 4.69
N TRP A 333 2.24 -9.69 3.46
CA TRP A 333 3.41 -9.23 2.74
C TRP A 333 3.31 -7.74 2.41
N ARG A 334 4.46 -7.07 2.50
CA ARG A 334 4.67 -5.70 2.08
C ARG A 334 5.95 -5.61 1.27
N GLN A 335 6.29 -4.41 0.82
CA GLN A 335 7.63 -4.13 0.33
C GLN A 335 8.59 -4.06 1.53
N TYR A 336 9.75 -4.69 1.41
CA TYR A 336 10.77 -4.76 2.47
C TYR A 336 12.04 -4.07 2.02
N CYS A 337 12.59 -3.22 2.89
CA CYS A 337 13.87 -2.56 2.69
C CYS A 337 15.00 -3.46 3.16
N GLY A 338 16.16 -3.37 2.52
CA GLY A 338 17.31 -4.19 2.90
C GLY A 338 18.50 -4.00 1.99
N ILE A 339 19.36 -5.01 1.94
CA ILE A 339 20.60 -5.02 1.16
C ILE A 339 20.72 -6.30 0.32
N LEU A 340 21.44 -6.20 -0.80
CA LEU A 340 21.74 -7.35 -1.63
C LEU A 340 23.02 -8.05 -1.16
N LEU A 341 22.90 -9.34 -0.88
CA LEU A 341 24.02 -10.27 -0.79
C LEU A 341 24.26 -10.87 -2.17
N ALA A 342 25.18 -10.25 -2.91
CA ALA A 342 25.60 -10.73 -4.22
C ALA A 342 26.22 -12.13 -4.12
N SER A 343 25.97 -12.94 -5.14
CA SER A 343 26.53 -14.28 -5.23
C SER A 343 28.01 -14.15 -5.62
N LYS A 344 28.88 -14.96 -5.02
CA LYS A 344 30.31 -14.99 -5.36
C LYS A 344 30.58 -15.62 -6.73
N PHE A 345 29.59 -16.27 -7.33
CA PHE A 345 29.71 -16.89 -8.66
C PHE A 345 29.65 -15.82 -9.78
N PRO A 346 30.69 -15.70 -10.61
CA PRO A 346 30.70 -14.72 -11.71
C PRO A 346 29.56 -14.97 -12.70
N GLY A 347 28.80 -13.93 -13.05
CA GLY A 347 27.67 -14.02 -13.98
C GLY A 347 26.41 -14.69 -13.41
N ALA A 348 26.37 -15.00 -12.11
CA ALA A 348 25.16 -15.44 -11.46
C ALA A 348 24.10 -14.33 -11.51
N THR A 349 22.87 -14.70 -11.88
CA THR A 349 21.72 -13.79 -11.85
C THR A 349 20.92 -13.91 -10.56
N ARG A 350 21.13 -14.97 -9.77
CA ARG A 350 20.41 -15.26 -8.52
C ARG A 350 21.22 -14.79 -7.33
N HIS A 351 20.57 -13.99 -6.50
CA HIS A 351 21.16 -13.36 -5.32
C HIS A 351 20.22 -13.48 -4.12
N LEU A 352 20.76 -13.26 -2.93
CA LEU A 352 19.98 -13.21 -1.70
C LEU A 352 19.82 -11.76 -1.26
N PHE A 353 18.61 -11.36 -0.94
CA PHE A 353 18.29 -10.10 -0.30
C PHE A 353 18.15 -10.33 1.19
N THR A 354 18.80 -9.49 2.00
CA THR A 354 18.67 -9.48 3.46
C THR A 354 17.81 -8.29 3.86
N PRO A 355 16.58 -8.53 4.35
CA PRO A 355 15.72 -7.48 4.89
C PRO A 355 16.36 -6.76 6.08
N ALA A 356 15.99 -5.50 6.30
CA ALA A 356 16.37 -4.73 7.47
C ALA A 356 15.68 -5.24 8.75
N GLU A 357 14.44 -5.71 8.62
CA GLU A 357 13.71 -6.38 9.71
C GLU A 357 14.19 -7.83 9.85
N LYS A 358 14.78 -8.15 11.02
CA LYS A 358 15.35 -9.47 11.33
C LYS A 358 14.32 -10.59 11.36
N ARG A 359 13.04 -10.27 11.61
CA ARG A 359 11.93 -11.24 11.60
C ARG A 359 11.56 -11.75 10.21
N ILE A 360 12.01 -11.09 9.15
CA ILE A 360 11.72 -11.48 7.78
C ILE A 360 12.89 -12.33 7.25
N PRO A 361 12.61 -13.54 6.70
CA PRO A 361 13.66 -14.38 6.15
C PRO A 361 14.31 -13.70 4.94
N ARG A 362 15.54 -14.10 4.62
CA ARG A 362 16.18 -13.71 3.36
C ARG A 362 15.32 -14.10 2.16
N VAL A 363 15.42 -13.31 1.11
CA VAL A 363 14.61 -13.47 -0.11
C VAL A 363 15.53 -13.75 -1.29
N ARG A 364 15.18 -14.72 -2.12
CA ARG A 364 15.89 -14.96 -3.37
C ARG A 364 15.35 -14.02 -4.44
N ILE A 365 16.22 -13.18 -4.99
CA ILE A 365 15.90 -12.27 -6.09
C ILE A 365 16.78 -12.55 -7.30
N GLU A 366 16.29 -12.16 -8.48
CA GLU A 366 17.07 -12.23 -9.72
C GLU A 366 17.34 -10.84 -10.27
N THR A 367 18.61 -10.52 -10.50
CA THR A 367 19.05 -9.25 -11.09
C THR A 367 20.37 -9.44 -11.81
N ARG A 368 20.57 -8.66 -12.88
CA ARG A 368 21.87 -8.56 -13.57
C ARG A 368 22.73 -7.40 -13.05
N GLN A 369 22.19 -6.59 -12.15
CA GLN A 369 22.79 -5.35 -11.63
C GLN A 369 23.38 -5.54 -10.23
N SER A 370 23.79 -6.76 -9.88
CA SER A 370 24.19 -7.10 -8.51
C SER A 370 25.37 -6.30 -7.98
N GLU A 371 26.33 -5.93 -8.83
CA GLU A 371 27.47 -5.08 -8.44
C GLU A 371 27.03 -3.68 -7.99
N LEU A 372 26.08 -3.08 -8.70
CA LEU A 372 25.56 -1.75 -8.37
C LEU A 372 24.67 -1.81 -7.11
N LEU A 373 23.75 -2.77 -7.08
CA LEU A 373 22.75 -2.90 -6.02
C LEU A 373 23.36 -3.37 -4.68
N ALA A 374 24.50 -4.06 -4.70
CA ALA A 374 25.20 -4.46 -3.48
C ALA A 374 25.69 -3.29 -2.61
N ALA A 375 25.93 -2.12 -3.21
CA ALA A 375 26.34 -0.90 -2.50
C ALA A 375 25.15 -0.03 -2.05
N GLN A 376 23.92 -0.46 -2.29
CA GLN A 376 22.72 0.34 -2.09
C GLN A 376 21.72 -0.31 -1.13
N ARG A 377 20.94 0.53 -0.47
CA ARG A 377 19.66 0.14 0.14
C ARG A 377 18.66 -0.08 -0.99
N ILE A 378 18.02 -1.25 -0.99
CA ILE A 378 17.05 -1.63 -2.01
C ILE A 378 15.73 -2.05 -1.37
N LEU A 379 14.67 -1.90 -2.15
CA LEU A 379 13.31 -2.30 -1.81
C LEU A 379 12.93 -3.55 -2.62
N VAL A 380 12.45 -4.58 -1.96
CA VAL A 380 12.08 -5.88 -2.56
C VAL A 380 10.66 -6.27 -2.15
N ALA A 381 9.88 -6.76 -3.11
CA ALA A 381 8.56 -7.33 -2.87
C ALA A 381 8.62 -8.86 -2.94
N LEU A 382 7.79 -9.54 -2.14
CA LEU A 382 7.69 -10.99 -2.14
C LEU A 382 6.64 -11.47 -3.14
N ASP A 383 6.99 -12.51 -3.91
CA ASP A 383 6.13 -13.05 -4.97
C ASP A 383 5.48 -14.36 -4.56
N SER A 384 6.30 -15.32 -4.13
CA SER A 384 5.86 -16.67 -3.81
C SER A 384 6.88 -17.37 -2.93
N TRP A 385 6.44 -18.39 -2.17
CA TRP A 385 7.35 -19.27 -1.45
C TRP A 385 7.07 -20.72 -1.84
N PRO A 386 7.75 -21.22 -2.89
CA PRO A 386 7.62 -22.59 -3.35
C PRO A 386 8.05 -23.62 -2.31
N ARG A 387 7.47 -24.83 -2.38
CA ARG A 387 7.75 -25.91 -1.41
C ARG A 387 9.16 -26.48 -1.48
N ASN A 388 9.85 -26.30 -2.58
CA ASN A 388 11.21 -26.77 -2.82
C ASN A 388 12.27 -25.70 -2.57
N SER A 389 11.87 -24.52 -2.10
CA SER A 389 12.74 -23.36 -1.95
C SER A 389 12.91 -23.00 -0.48
N ARG A 390 14.14 -23.03 0.04
CA ARG A 390 14.43 -22.62 1.43
C ARG A 390 14.04 -21.16 1.68
N TYR A 391 14.25 -20.30 0.70
CA TYR A 391 13.94 -18.87 0.77
C TYR A 391 12.70 -18.52 -0.08
N PRO A 392 11.88 -17.54 0.33
CA PRO A 392 10.87 -16.96 -0.56
C PRO A 392 11.51 -16.36 -1.81
N LEU A 393 10.76 -16.35 -2.90
CA LEU A 393 11.09 -15.63 -4.13
C LEU A 393 10.52 -14.22 -4.06
N GLY A 394 11.28 -13.26 -4.57
CA GLY A 394 10.83 -11.88 -4.71
C GLY A 394 11.51 -11.19 -5.87
N HIS A 395 11.09 -9.96 -6.12
CA HIS A 395 11.63 -9.12 -7.18
C HIS A 395 12.04 -7.75 -6.64
N PHE A 396 12.95 -7.10 -7.37
CA PHE A 396 13.44 -5.77 -7.02
C PHE A 396 12.41 -4.71 -7.38
N VAL A 397 12.11 -3.77 -6.49
CA VAL A 397 11.16 -2.68 -6.76
C VAL A 397 11.90 -1.40 -7.11
N ARG A 398 12.81 -0.94 -6.24
CA ARG A 398 13.64 0.25 -6.48
C ARG A 398 14.86 0.31 -5.57
N ALA A 399 15.85 1.10 -5.98
CA ALA A 399 16.95 1.50 -5.12
C ALA A 399 16.58 2.78 -4.34
N LEU A 400 16.94 2.82 -3.07
CA LEU A 400 16.69 3.97 -2.18
C LEU A 400 17.91 4.91 -2.15
N GLY A 401 19.12 4.35 -2.17
CA GLY A 401 20.36 5.11 -2.20
C GLY A 401 21.55 4.32 -1.65
N PRO A 402 22.76 4.92 -1.58
CA PRO A 402 23.95 4.27 -1.03
C PRO A 402 23.78 3.89 0.45
N ILE A 403 24.37 2.76 0.85
CA ILE A 403 24.36 2.34 2.25
C ILE A 403 25.14 3.35 3.10
N GLY A 404 24.55 3.78 4.22
CA GLY A 404 25.13 4.78 5.12
C GLY A 404 24.88 6.24 4.69
N ASP A 405 24.23 6.48 3.56
CA ASP A 405 23.72 7.81 3.22
C ASP A 405 22.55 8.21 4.13
N LYS A 406 22.55 9.44 4.63
CA LYS A 406 21.55 9.90 5.61
C LYS A 406 20.13 9.86 5.04
N ASP A 407 19.95 10.29 3.79
CA ASP A 407 18.61 10.36 3.19
C ASP A 407 18.08 8.97 2.88
N ALA A 408 18.94 8.07 2.40
CA ALA A 408 18.61 6.67 2.17
C ALA A 408 18.21 5.93 3.46
N GLU A 409 18.98 6.07 4.54
CA GLU A 409 18.67 5.41 5.83
C GLU A 409 17.39 5.98 6.46
N ASN A 410 17.14 7.28 6.34
CA ASN A 410 15.87 7.89 6.79
C ASN A 410 14.69 7.32 6.01
N GLU A 411 14.81 7.19 4.69
CA GLU A 411 13.75 6.62 3.85
C GLU A 411 13.47 5.14 4.19
N VAL A 412 14.51 4.34 4.44
CA VAL A 412 14.37 2.96 4.91
C VAL A 412 13.54 2.88 6.18
N ILE A 413 13.84 3.73 7.18
CA ILE A 413 13.10 3.73 8.45
C ILE A 413 11.63 4.07 8.23
N LEU A 414 11.34 5.07 7.39
CA LEU A 414 9.98 5.49 7.06
C LEU A 414 9.19 4.37 6.36
N LEU A 415 9.79 3.69 5.39
CA LEU A 415 9.16 2.58 4.67
C LEU A 415 8.92 1.36 5.56
N GLU A 416 9.88 1.00 6.42
CA GLU A 416 9.74 -0.16 7.31
C GLU A 416 8.63 0.01 8.36
N HIS A 417 8.34 1.26 8.74
CA HIS A 417 7.29 1.61 9.69
C HIS A 417 6.00 2.11 9.03
N ASP A 418 5.88 1.96 7.70
CA ASP A 418 4.69 2.36 6.93
C ASP A 418 4.30 3.83 7.15
N VAL A 419 5.30 4.72 7.23
CA VAL A 419 5.11 6.16 7.38
C VAL A 419 5.01 6.81 6.00
N PRO A 420 3.84 7.36 5.60
CA PRO A 420 3.69 8.02 4.32
C PRO A 420 4.53 9.31 4.29
N HIS A 421 5.51 9.34 3.39
CA HIS A 421 6.45 10.47 3.24
C HIS A 421 6.52 10.99 1.80
N ALA A 422 5.56 10.58 0.97
CA ALA A 422 5.37 11.13 -0.36
C ALA A 422 4.92 12.59 -0.27
N ARG A 423 5.18 13.34 -1.34
CA ARG A 423 4.67 14.71 -1.49
C ARG A 423 3.15 14.69 -1.52
N PHE A 424 2.53 15.74 -0.99
CA PHE A 424 1.08 15.93 -1.09
C PHE A 424 0.66 15.99 -2.56
N SER A 425 -0.45 15.32 -2.89
CA SER A 425 -0.98 15.30 -4.25
C SER A 425 -1.59 16.65 -4.63
N GLU A 426 -1.74 16.90 -5.94
CA GLU A 426 -2.36 18.12 -6.43
C GLU A 426 -3.80 18.30 -5.92
N ALA A 427 -4.54 17.19 -5.74
CA ALA A 427 -5.87 17.22 -5.15
C ALA A 427 -5.85 17.76 -3.71
N VAL A 428 -4.84 17.40 -2.91
CA VAL A 428 -4.64 17.93 -1.55
C VAL A 428 -4.25 19.41 -1.60
N LEU A 429 -3.30 19.77 -2.45
CA LEU A 429 -2.82 21.15 -2.59
C LEU A 429 -3.93 22.11 -3.06
N SER A 430 -4.83 21.64 -3.94
CA SER A 430 -5.98 22.43 -4.40
C SER A 430 -7.00 22.77 -3.31
N CYS A 431 -6.95 22.08 -2.16
CA CYS A 431 -7.79 22.39 -0.99
C CYS A 431 -7.24 23.54 -0.15
N LEU A 432 -6.00 23.96 -0.41
CA LEU A 432 -5.35 25.02 0.36
C LEU A 432 -5.90 26.41 -0.04
N PRO A 433 -5.93 27.36 0.90
CA PRO A 433 -6.15 28.75 0.55
C PRO A 433 -4.96 29.30 -0.27
N PRO A 434 -5.15 30.44 -0.96
CA PRO A 434 -4.04 31.15 -1.60
C PRO A 434 -2.92 31.50 -0.62
N ASP A 435 -1.68 31.61 -1.11
CA ASP A 435 -0.50 31.91 -0.29
C ASP A 435 -0.56 33.28 0.42
N ASP A 436 -1.34 34.23 -0.12
CA ASP A 436 -1.56 35.58 0.42
C ASP A 436 -2.82 35.69 1.31
N TRP A 437 -3.35 34.57 1.78
CA TRP A 437 -4.55 34.55 2.60
C TRP A 437 -4.39 35.38 3.88
N THR A 438 -5.37 36.22 4.15
CA THR A 438 -5.53 36.98 5.40
C THR A 438 -6.90 36.72 6.01
N ILE A 439 -7.03 36.85 7.33
CA ILE A 439 -8.29 36.63 8.04
C ILE A 439 -9.36 37.60 7.51
N PRO A 440 -10.46 37.12 6.90
CA PRO A 440 -11.50 38.00 6.40
C PRO A 440 -12.26 38.69 7.54
N GLU A 441 -12.67 39.94 7.35
CA GLU A 441 -13.41 40.72 8.35
C GLU A 441 -14.70 40.02 8.82
N GLU A 442 -15.37 39.31 7.92
CA GLU A 442 -16.57 38.52 8.22
C GLU A 442 -16.29 37.32 9.13
N GLU A 443 -15.06 36.80 9.12
CA GLU A 443 -14.65 35.72 10.03
C GLU A 443 -14.30 36.28 11.40
N ILE A 444 -13.66 37.47 11.47
CA ILE A 444 -13.37 38.18 12.73
C ILE A 444 -14.67 38.45 13.48
N LYS A 445 -15.72 38.95 12.80
CA LYS A 445 -17.02 39.26 13.42
C LYS A 445 -17.73 38.07 14.08
N LYS A 446 -17.43 36.83 13.64
CA LYS A 446 -18.04 35.61 14.19
C LYS A 446 -17.30 35.06 15.41
N ARG A 447 -16.12 35.59 15.72
CA ARG A 447 -15.18 35.06 16.70
C ARG A 447 -15.02 36.02 17.86
N VAL A 448 -14.63 35.49 19.00
CA VAL A 448 -14.25 36.32 20.15
C VAL A 448 -12.90 36.96 19.86
N ASP A 449 -12.85 38.28 19.89
CA ASP A 449 -11.61 39.03 19.68
C ASP A 449 -10.79 39.05 20.97
N LEU A 450 -9.64 38.37 20.95
CA LEU A 450 -8.69 38.30 22.05
C LEU A 450 -7.34 38.93 21.69
N ARG A 451 -7.24 39.67 20.57
CA ARG A 451 -5.99 40.29 20.09
C ARG A 451 -5.40 41.32 21.06
N GLY A 452 -6.22 41.85 21.98
CA GLY A 452 -5.79 42.78 23.04
C GLY A 452 -5.26 42.08 24.30
N VAL A 453 -5.31 40.75 24.38
CA VAL A 453 -4.80 39.97 25.51
C VAL A 453 -3.32 39.63 25.28
N CYS A 454 -2.52 39.70 26.35
CA CYS A 454 -1.11 39.30 26.29
C CYS A 454 -1.02 37.76 26.24
N VAL A 455 -0.89 37.22 25.03
CA VAL A 455 -0.75 35.78 24.77
C VAL A 455 0.71 35.46 24.45
N CYS A 456 1.21 34.33 24.92
CA CYS A 456 2.53 33.81 24.56
C CYS A 456 2.52 32.30 24.36
N SER A 457 3.43 31.78 23.53
CA SER A 457 3.69 30.34 23.41
C SER A 457 5.00 29.98 24.10
N VAL A 458 5.18 28.71 24.46
CA VAL A 458 6.39 28.19 25.10
C VAL A 458 6.85 26.95 24.37
N ASP A 459 7.73 27.14 23.39
CA ASP A 459 8.13 26.10 22.44
C ASP A 459 9.63 25.78 22.50
N PRO A 460 10.05 24.56 22.09
CA PRO A 460 11.45 24.24 21.91
C PRO A 460 12.15 25.12 20.86
N PRO A 461 13.48 25.32 20.95
CA PRO A 461 14.23 26.05 19.93
C PRO A 461 14.04 25.42 18.54
N GLY A 462 13.66 26.24 17.56
CA GLY A 462 13.46 25.80 16.17
C GLY A 462 12.07 25.23 15.87
N CYS A 463 11.13 25.27 16.83
CA CYS A 463 9.72 24.96 16.56
C CYS A 463 9.15 25.90 15.49
N THR A 464 8.39 25.37 14.54
CA THR A 464 7.77 26.14 13.45
C THR A 464 6.25 25.96 13.40
N ASP A 465 5.75 24.91 14.06
CA ASP A 465 4.37 24.45 14.15
C ASP A 465 3.86 24.67 15.58
N ILE A 466 3.76 25.95 15.96
CA ILE A 466 3.24 26.37 17.26
C ILE A 466 1.72 26.11 17.32
N ASP A 467 1.34 25.05 18.03
CA ASP A 467 -0.04 24.59 18.16
C ASP A 467 -0.81 25.26 19.31
N ASP A 468 -0.10 25.61 20.39
CA ASP A 468 -0.69 26.17 21.60
C ASP A 468 -0.07 27.51 22.01
N ALA A 469 -0.93 28.37 22.57
CA ALA A 469 -0.53 29.60 23.20
C ALA A 469 -1.37 29.83 24.46
N LEU A 470 -0.80 30.53 25.44
CA LEU A 470 -1.36 30.69 26.77
C LEU A 470 -1.47 32.17 27.15
N HIS A 471 -2.44 32.48 27.99
CA HIS A 471 -2.40 33.71 28.77
C HIS A 471 -2.86 33.46 30.20
N ALA A 472 -2.45 34.35 31.10
CA ALA A 472 -2.99 34.46 32.44
C ALA A 472 -3.09 35.93 32.85
N ARG A 473 -4.24 36.37 33.35
CA ARG A 473 -4.43 37.74 33.86
C ARG A 473 -5.25 37.74 35.15
N PRO A 474 -4.96 38.64 36.11
CA PRO A 474 -5.80 38.81 37.28
C PRO A 474 -7.15 39.42 36.91
N LEU A 475 -8.21 39.00 37.60
CA LEU A 475 -9.53 39.61 37.53
C LEU A 475 -9.74 40.52 38.74
N ALA A 476 -10.45 41.64 38.56
CA ALA A 476 -10.71 42.60 39.63
C ALA A 476 -11.64 42.05 40.72
N ASP A 477 -12.49 41.08 40.35
CA ASP A 477 -13.54 40.53 41.21
C ASP A 477 -13.01 39.36 42.05
N LYS A 478 -13.50 39.25 43.28
CA LYS A 478 -13.16 38.14 44.19
C LYS A 478 -14.10 36.94 44.04
N SER A 479 -13.64 35.76 44.44
CA SER A 479 -14.49 34.56 44.52
C SER A 479 -15.59 34.72 45.57
N SER A 480 -16.57 33.82 45.57
CA SER A 480 -17.58 33.73 46.64
C SER A 480 -16.97 33.54 48.03
N GLU A 481 -15.73 33.04 48.08
CA GLU A 481 -14.96 32.81 49.31
C GLU A 481 -13.97 33.95 49.61
N GLY A 482 -13.99 35.04 48.83
CA GLY A 482 -13.14 36.21 49.04
C GLY A 482 -11.71 36.10 48.51
N LEU A 483 -11.41 35.05 47.75
CA LEU A 483 -10.10 34.78 47.14
C LEU A 483 -9.91 35.60 45.86
N ASN A 484 -8.65 35.85 45.48
CA ASN A 484 -8.34 36.49 44.20
C ASN A 484 -8.68 35.54 43.04
N LYS A 485 -9.08 36.12 41.90
CA LYS A 485 -9.40 35.37 40.69
C LYS A 485 -8.41 35.67 39.56
N TYR A 486 -8.23 34.69 38.70
CA TYR A 486 -7.44 34.79 37.48
C TYR A 486 -8.26 34.27 36.31
N GLU A 487 -8.14 34.92 35.16
CA GLU A 487 -8.54 34.36 33.88
C GLU A 487 -7.31 33.70 33.25
N VAL A 488 -7.44 32.43 32.92
CA VAL A 488 -6.40 31.64 32.26
C VAL A 488 -6.96 31.13 30.95
N GLY A 489 -6.25 31.33 29.85
CA GLY A 489 -6.65 30.83 28.54
C GLY A 489 -5.61 29.92 27.95
N VAL A 490 -6.07 28.81 27.37
CA VAL A 490 -5.30 28.00 26.43
C VAL A 490 -5.94 28.16 25.05
N HIS A 491 -5.12 28.56 24.10
CA HIS A 491 -5.50 28.86 22.72
C HIS A 491 -4.84 27.83 21.83
N ILE A 492 -5.65 27.03 21.13
CA ILE A 492 -5.18 25.99 20.22
C ILE A 492 -5.40 26.48 18.78
N ALA A 493 -4.45 26.22 17.88
CA ALA A 493 -4.58 26.51 16.47
C ALA A 493 -5.93 26.01 15.88
N ASP A 494 -6.69 26.88 15.21
CA ASP A 494 -8.00 26.50 14.65
C ASP A 494 -7.88 25.84 13.27
N VAL A 495 -7.25 24.67 13.22
CA VAL A 495 -7.07 23.88 12.00
C VAL A 495 -8.41 23.56 11.33
N THR A 496 -9.50 23.44 12.10
CA THR A 496 -10.85 23.14 11.59
C THR A 496 -11.45 24.23 10.70
N HIS A 497 -10.86 25.43 10.69
CA HIS A 497 -11.23 26.46 9.72
C HIS A 497 -10.77 26.10 8.30
N PHE A 498 -9.58 25.50 8.17
CA PHE A 498 -8.92 25.19 6.90
C PHE A 498 -9.18 23.76 6.44
N VAL A 499 -9.10 22.78 7.35
CA VAL A 499 -9.33 21.37 7.03
C VAL A 499 -10.82 21.05 7.21
N ARG A 500 -11.51 20.78 6.10
CA ARG A 500 -12.96 20.47 6.09
C ARG A 500 -13.22 18.98 5.88
N PRO A 501 -14.24 18.40 6.55
CA PRO A 501 -14.53 16.97 6.44
C PRO A 501 -14.77 16.52 5.00
N ASN A 502 -14.29 15.32 4.67
CA ASN A 502 -14.44 14.66 3.37
C ASN A 502 -13.71 15.36 2.19
N THR A 503 -12.81 16.30 2.47
CA THR A 503 -11.90 16.85 1.44
C THR A 503 -10.71 15.92 1.21
N ALA A 504 -9.99 16.09 0.11
CA ALA A 504 -8.75 15.32 -0.14
C ALA A 504 -7.71 15.58 0.97
N LEU A 505 -7.61 16.82 1.44
CA LEU A 505 -6.75 17.21 2.56
C LEU A 505 -7.11 16.50 3.87
N ASP A 506 -8.40 16.39 4.18
CA ASP A 506 -8.89 15.66 5.37
C ASP A 506 -8.59 14.15 5.29
N GLN A 507 -8.81 13.54 4.13
CA GLN A 507 -8.50 12.12 3.91
C GLN A 507 -7.00 11.83 4.02
N GLU A 508 -6.15 12.69 3.44
CA GLU A 508 -4.69 12.57 3.54
C GLU A 508 -4.20 12.78 4.97
N ALA A 509 -4.70 13.82 5.66
CA ALA A 509 -4.35 14.08 7.06
C ALA A 509 -4.78 12.91 7.96
N ALA A 510 -5.97 12.33 7.73
CA ALA A 510 -6.43 11.15 8.44
C ALA A 510 -5.55 9.92 8.15
N SER A 511 -5.14 9.73 6.89
CA SER A 511 -4.23 8.65 6.48
C SER A 511 -2.87 8.75 7.15
N ARG A 512 -2.28 9.95 7.21
CA ARG A 512 -1.01 10.22 7.91
C ARG A 512 -1.15 10.15 9.42
N SER A 513 -2.33 10.51 9.95
CA SER A 513 -2.74 10.51 11.36
C SER A 513 -1.95 11.44 12.30
N THR A 514 -0.64 11.55 12.14
CA THR A 514 0.25 12.36 12.98
C THR A 514 1.47 12.83 12.19
N THR A 515 2.07 13.94 12.63
CA THR A 515 3.38 14.37 12.13
C THR A 515 4.46 13.47 12.75
N VAL A 516 5.35 12.92 11.91
CA VAL A 516 6.45 12.05 12.37
C VAL A 516 7.75 12.85 12.45
N TYR A 517 8.38 12.83 13.63
CA TYR A 517 9.63 13.54 13.89
C TYR A 517 10.81 12.59 13.87
N LEU A 518 11.75 12.84 12.97
CA LEU A 518 13.06 12.19 12.89
C LEU A 518 14.16 13.17 13.30
N VAL A 519 15.37 12.65 13.49
CA VAL A 519 16.54 13.51 13.73
C VAL A 519 16.84 14.34 12.47
N GLY A 520 16.47 15.62 12.52
CA GLY A 520 16.71 16.58 11.43
C GLY A 520 15.76 16.47 10.23
N LYS A 521 14.64 15.77 10.37
CA LYS A 521 13.55 15.74 9.36
C LYS A 521 12.20 15.63 10.05
N ARG A 522 11.22 16.37 9.57
CA ARG A 522 9.82 16.29 9.99
C ARG A 522 9.00 15.82 8.79
N ILE A 523 8.08 14.88 9.01
CA ILE A 523 7.13 14.42 8.00
C ILE A 523 5.76 14.96 8.40
N ASP A 524 5.35 16.05 7.76
CA ASP A 524 4.15 16.79 8.10
C ASP A 524 2.87 16.01 7.79
N MET A 525 1.91 16.09 8.73
CA MET A 525 0.55 15.58 8.57
C MET A 525 -0.27 16.41 7.56
N VAL A 526 -0.04 17.73 7.53
CA VAL A 526 -0.72 18.69 6.64
C VAL A 526 0.32 19.54 5.90
N PRO A 527 0.00 20.11 4.73
CA PRO A 527 0.97 20.90 3.97
C PRO A 527 1.59 22.06 4.76
N ASP A 528 2.85 22.39 4.45
CA ASP A 528 3.67 23.40 5.15
C ASP A 528 2.97 24.77 5.29
N LEU A 529 2.18 25.17 4.28
CA LEU A 529 1.40 26.41 4.33
C LEU A 529 0.43 26.44 5.53
N LEU A 530 -0.15 25.30 5.89
CA LEU A 530 -0.99 25.18 7.07
C LEU A 530 -0.14 24.94 8.32
N SER A 531 0.77 23.96 8.31
CA SER A 531 1.49 23.53 9.51
C SER A 531 2.36 24.63 10.10
N SER A 532 3.14 25.31 9.25
CA SER A 532 4.21 26.22 9.69
C SER A 532 3.88 27.69 9.46
N ASN A 533 2.69 27.99 8.92
CA ASN A 533 2.27 29.36 8.66
C ASN A 533 0.86 29.67 9.16
N LEU A 534 -0.19 29.26 8.44
CA LEU A 534 -1.55 29.74 8.69
C LEU A 534 -2.16 29.25 10.00
N CYS A 535 -1.91 27.99 10.37
CA CYS A 535 -2.41 27.44 11.63
C CYS A 535 -1.45 27.73 12.79
N SER A 536 -0.15 27.87 12.52
CA SER A 536 0.83 28.16 13.56
C SER A 536 0.56 29.51 14.23
N LEU A 537 0.52 29.52 15.56
CA LEU A 537 0.26 30.69 16.40
C LEU A 537 1.49 31.61 16.52
N ARG A 538 1.97 32.11 15.38
CA ARG A 538 3.17 32.95 15.27
C ARG A 538 2.97 34.30 15.95
N GLY A 539 3.90 34.67 16.83
CA GLY A 539 3.82 35.91 17.60
C GLY A 539 3.85 37.17 16.74
N GLY A 540 2.95 38.12 17.05
CA GLY A 540 2.88 39.41 16.38
C GLY A 540 2.03 39.40 15.11
N GLU A 541 1.51 38.24 14.72
CA GLU A 541 0.60 38.06 13.59
C GLU A 541 -0.78 37.64 14.08
N GLU A 542 -1.85 38.12 13.43
CA GLU A 542 -3.21 37.70 13.80
C GLU A 542 -3.44 36.24 13.38
N ARG A 543 -3.99 35.44 14.30
CA ARG A 543 -4.21 34.00 14.10
C ARG A 543 -5.56 33.54 14.60
N LEU A 544 -6.14 32.58 13.88
CA LEU A 544 -7.38 31.92 14.25
C LEU A 544 -7.10 30.83 15.29
N ALA A 545 -7.80 30.89 16.42
CA ALA A 545 -7.66 29.91 17.49
C ALA A 545 -9.00 29.39 17.97
N PHE A 546 -8.97 28.22 18.61
CA PHE A 546 -10.01 27.74 19.48
C PHE A 546 -9.53 27.93 20.93
N SER A 547 -10.29 28.68 21.72
CA SER A 547 -9.89 29.05 23.08
C SER A 547 -10.72 28.31 24.11
N SER A 548 -10.01 27.72 25.07
CA SER A 548 -10.56 27.29 26.36
C SER A 548 -10.13 28.32 27.39
N VAL A 549 -11.10 29.04 27.96
CA VAL A 549 -10.86 30.10 28.94
C VAL A 549 -11.49 29.71 30.26
N TRP A 550 -10.69 29.72 31.32
CA TRP A 550 -11.08 29.42 32.68
C TRP A 550 -11.02 30.66 33.55
N GLU A 551 -11.99 30.78 34.45
CA GLU A 551 -11.81 31.61 35.64
C GLU A 551 -11.43 30.68 36.78
N ILE A 552 -10.28 30.93 37.41
CA ILE A 552 -9.75 30.16 38.53
C ILE A 552 -9.53 31.04 39.75
N ASP A 553 -9.57 30.47 40.95
CA ASP A 553 -9.12 31.17 42.15
C ASP A 553 -7.59 31.02 42.38
N GLU A 554 -7.07 31.68 43.41
CA GLU A 554 -5.63 31.61 43.78
C GLU A 554 -5.15 30.23 44.25
N ASN A 555 -6.08 29.30 44.51
CA ASN A 555 -5.80 27.90 44.82
C ASN A 555 -5.92 26.99 43.58
N ALA A 556 -6.08 27.58 42.39
CA ALA A 556 -6.29 26.89 41.11
C ALA A 556 -7.59 26.06 41.04
N ASN A 557 -8.60 26.38 41.87
CA ASN A 557 -9.92 25.80 41.69
C ASN A 557 -10.63 26.46 40.52
N VAL A 558 -11.20 25.64 39.63
CA VAL A 558 -11.95 26.12 38.46
C VAL A 558 -13.32 26.63 38.91
N LEU A 559 -13.59 27.91 38.65
CA LEU A 559 -14.85 28.57 38.98
C LEU A 559 -15.81 28.57 37.78
N SER A 560 -15.30 28.81 36.57
CA SER A 560 -16.08 28.75 35.34
C SER A 560 -15.23 28.39 34.12
N THR A 561 -15.88 27.93 33.05
CA THR A 561 -15.26 27.52 31.78
C THR A 561 -16.02 28.13 30.60
N LYS A 562 -15.29 28.55 29.57
CA LYS A 562 -15.83 29.04 28.30
C LYS A 562 -15.03 28.44 27.14
N PHE A 563 -15.74 27.97 26.12
CA PHE A 563 -15.15 27.41 24.90
C PHE A 563 -15.68 28.18 23.70
N HIS A 564 -14.79 28.78 22.91
CA HIS A 564 -15.19 29.55 21.74
C HIS A 564 -14.07 29.65 20.70
N LYS A 565 -14.46 29.84 19.44
CA LYS A 565 -13.54 30.28 18.38
C LYS A 565 -13.16 31.74 18.62
N SER A 566 -11.89 32.05 18.42
CA SER A 566 -11.31 33.37 18.69
C SER A 566 -10.31 33.80 17.62
N VAL A 567 -9.90 35.06 17.71
CA VAL A 567 -8.74 35.62 17.02
C VAL A 567 -7.76 36.13 18.08
N ILE A 568 -6.49 35.70 18.00
CA ILE A 568 -5.40 36.09 18.91
C ILE A 568 -4.25 36.73 18.12
N LYS A 569 -3.23 37.25 18.82
CA LYS A 569 -2.04 37.86 18.22
C LYS A 569 -0.78 37.64 19.05
#